data_AF-A0A3B9TVS9-F1
#
_entry.id   AF-A0A3B9TVS9-F1
#
_cell.length_a   1.000
_cell.length_b   1.000
_cell.length_c   1.000
_cell.angle_alpha   90.00
_cell.angle_beta   90.00
_cell.angle_gamma   90.00
#
_symmetry.space_group_name_H-M   'P 1'
#
loop_
_entity.id
_entity.type
_entity.pdbx_description
1 polymer ?
#
loop_
_entity_poly.entity_id
_entity_poly.type
_entity_poly.pdbx_seq_one_letter_code
_entity_poly.pdbx_strand_id
1 'polypeptide(L)' 'MSWSLGETAALALKAARGAGMSWGLAEETAASVVWLHSRGLPGISALCSYLGQ' A
#
# COMPACT_ATOMS: atom_id res chain seq x y z
N MET A 1 11.40 11.45 4.66
CA MET A 1 10.29 11.94 3.83
C MET A 1 8.99 11.43 4.46
N SER A 2 8.11 12.32 4.92
CA SER A 2 6.78 11.94 5.42
C SER A 2 5.79 12.17 4.28
N TRP A 3 5.28 11.10 3.69
CA TRP A 3 4.28 11.17 2.62
C TRP A 3 2.89 11.40 3.22
N SER A 4 2.02 12.12 2.50
CA SER A 4 0.63 12.25 2.92
C SER A 4 -0.07 10.88 2.85
N LEU A 5 -1.05 10.62 3.71
CA LEU A 5 -1.80 9.34 3.69
C LEU A 5 -2.40 9.04 2.31
N GLY A 6 -2.83 10.07 1.56
CA GLY A 6 -3.34 9.92 0.20
C GLY A 6 -2.27 9.50 -0.83
N GLU A 7 -1.05 10.04 -0.71
CA GLU A 7 0.07 9.65 -1.59
C GLU A 7 0.49 8.21 -1.34
N THR A 8 0.53 7.81 -0.07
CA THR A 8 0.75 6.42 0.36
C THR A 8 -0.30 5.48 -0.22
N ALA A 9 -1.59 5.84 -0.17
CA ALA A 9 -2.67 5.05 -0.74
C ALA A 9 -2.52 4.87 -2.26
N ALA A 10 -2.26 5.97 -2.98
CA ALA A 10 -2.13 5.95 -4.43
C ALA A 10 -0.92 5.11 -4.90
N LEU A 11 0.20 5.18 -4.17
CA LEU A 11 1.39 4.36 -4.44
C LEU A 11 1.13 2.89 -4.15
N ALA A 12 0.51 2.56 -3.02
CA ALA A 12 0.17 1.19 -2.66
C ALA A 12 -0.78 0.55 -3.68
N LEU A 13 -1.81 1.29 -4.12
CA LEU A 13 -2.75 0.85 -5.16
C LEU A 13 -2.02 0.58 -6.48
N LYS A 14 -1.15 1.51 -6.90
CA LYS A 14 -0.39 1.36 -8.16
C LYS A 14 0.58 0.18 -8.11
N ALA A 15 1.24 -0.05 -6.98
CA ALA A 15 2.15 -1.18 -6.79
C ALA A 15 1.39 -2.52 -6.79
N ALA A 16 0.27 -2.61 -6.04
CA ALA A 16 -0.60 -3.79 -6.03
C ALA A 16 -1.16 -4.12 -7.43
N ARG A 17 -1.59 -3.11 -8.18
CA ARG A 17 -2.03 -3.27 -9.58
C ARG A 17 -0.90 -3.71 -10.50
N GLY A 18 0.29 -3.14 -10.34
CA GLY A 18 1.49 -3.53 -11.09
C GLY A 18 1.90 -4.99 -10.85
N ALA A 19 1.63 -5.52 -9.67
CA ALA A 19 1.86 -6.91 -9.30
C ALA A 19 0.77 -7.89 -9.79
N GLY A 20 -0.25 -7.40 -10.51
CA GLY A 20 -1.30 -8.24 -11.08
C GLY A 20 -2.50 -8.50 -10.16
N MET A 21 -2.60 -7.85 -9.00
CA MET A 21 -3.78 -7.95 -8.16
C MET A 21 -5.03 -7.40 -8.86
N SER A 22 -6.16 -8.06 -8.67
CA SER A 22 -7.49 -7.59 -9.07
C SER A 22 -7.79 -6.23 -8.46
N TRP A 23 -8.60 -5.41 -9.13
CA TRP A 23 -8.89 -4.03 -8.71
C TRP A 23 -9.36 -3.94 -7.24
N GLY A 24 -10.37 -4.74 -6.86
CA GLY A 24 -10.87 -4.74 -5.47
C GLY A 24 -9.82 -5.15 -4.44
N LEU A 25 -8.95 -6.12 -4.76
CA LEU A 25 -7.86 -6.52 -3.86
C LEU A 25 -6.79 -5.43 -3.73
N ALA A 26 -6.51 -4.71 -4.81
CA ALA A 26 -5.57 -3.60 -4.79
C ALA A 26 -6.10 -2.41 -3.95
N GLU A 27 -7.41 -2.14 -3.98
CA GLU A 27 -8.05 -1.14 -3.13
C GLU A 27 -7.98 -1.53 -1.65
N GLU A 28 -8.30 -2.78 -1.31
CA GLU A 28 -8.18 -3.34 0.04
C GLU A 28 -6.73 -3.27 0.55
N THR A 29 -5.76 -3.53 -0.32
CA THR A 29 -4.33 -3.43 0.00
C THR A 29 -3.93 -2.00 0.31
N ALA A 30 -4.36 -1.04 -0.52
CA ALA A 30 -4.08 0.38 -0.29
C ALA A 30 -4.70 0.87 1.03
N ALA A 31 -5.95 0.51 1.30
CA ALA A 31 -6.63 0.83 2.57
C ALA A 31 -5.89 0.25 3.78
N SER A 32 -5.44 -1.00 3.68
CA SER A 32 -4.67 -1.68 4.75
C SER A 32 -3.34 -1.00 5.01
N VAL A 33 -2.61 -0.63 3.95
CA VAL A 33 -1.33 0.10 4.06
C VAL A 33 -1.51 1.46 4.72
N VAL A 34 -2.55 2.21 4.34
CA VAL A 34 -2.88 3.51 4.93
C VAL A 34 -3.27 3.37 6.40
N TRP A 35 -4.06 2.35 6.74
CA TRP A 35 -4.47 2.08 8.12
C TRP A 35 -3.28 1.75 9.02
N LEU A 36 -2.31 0.98 8.52
CA LEU A 36 -1.06 0.72 9.23
C LEU A 36 -0.25 2.01 9.38
N HIS A 37 -0.10 2.78 8.30
CA HIS A 37 0.70 4.01 8.32
C HIS A 37 0.13 5.09 9.23
N SER A 38 -1.20 5.24 9.31
CA SER A 38 -1.85 6.19 10.21
C SER A 38 -1.63 5.88 11.70
N ARG A 39 -1.31 4.61 12.01
CA ARG A 39 -0.98 4.14 13.36
C ARG A 39 0.54 4.14 13.65
N GLY A 40 1.35 4.69 12.73
CA GLY A 40 2.81 4.68 12.85
C GLY A 40 3.43 3.31 12.56
N LEU A 41 2.69 2.37 11.96
CA LEU A 41 3.20 1.06 11.57
C LEU A 41 3.74 1.08 10.13
N PRO A 42 4.73 0.24 9.80
CA PRO A 42 5.41 0.27 8.51
C PRO A 42 4.62 -0.44 7.38
N GLY A 43 3.42 0.06 7.06
CA GLY A 43 2.53 -0.54 6.06
C GLY A 43 3.12 -0.65 4.65
N ILE A 44 3.81 0.39 4.17
CA ILE A 44 4.47 0.39 2.86
C ILE A 44 5.59 -0.66 2.80
N SER A 45 6.34 -0.82 3.90
CA SER A 45 7.43 -1.79 3.97
C SER A 45 6.89 -3.23 3.88
N ALA A 46 5.76 -3.50 4.54
CA ALA A 46 5.09 -4.79 4.45
C ALA A 46 4.64 -5.10 3.01
N LEU A 47 4.04 -4.11 2.32
CA LEU A 47 3.67 -4.25 0.92
C LEU A 47 4.88 -4.50 0.02
N CYS A 48 5.94 -3.71 0.17
CA CYS A 48 7.17 -3.87 -0.60
C CYS A 48 7.79 -5.27 -0.40
N SER A 49 7.80 -5.76 0.84
CA SER A 49 8.30 -7.10 1.16
C SER A 49 7.43 -8.22 0.61
N TYR A 50 6.14 -7.98 0.37
CA TYR A 50 5.24 -8.94 -0.27
C TYR A 50 5.36 -8.93 -1.80
N LEU A 51 5.53 -7.74 -2.39
CA LEU A 51 5.65 -7.56 -3.85
C LEU A 51 7.05 -7.84 -4.41
N GLY A 52 8.09 -7.78 -3.57
CA GLY A 52 9.47 -8.07 -3.95
C GLY A 52 9.86 -9.56 -3.88
N GLN A 53 8.87 -10.44 -3.70
CA GLN A 53 9.00 -11.90 -3.75
C GLN A 53 8.78 -12.38 -5.19
#